data_AF-A0AAU9S1B2-F1
#
_entry.id   AF-A0AAU9S1B2-F1
#
_cell.length_a   1.000
_cell.length_b   1.000
_cell.length_c   1.000
_cell.angle_alpha   90.00
_cell.angle_beta   90.00
_cell.angle_gamma   90.00
#
_symmetry.space_group_name_H-M   'P 1'
#
loop_
_entity.id
_entity.type
_entity.pdbx_description
1 polymer ?
#
loop_
_entity_poly.entity_id
_entity_poly.type
_entity_poly.pdbx_seq_one_letter_code
_entity_poly.pdbx_strand_id
1 'polypeptide(L)'
;MVQLLALALCFNWSLYVLILSSSLLISLVKREYFKQGKVEQFRQILEEGSSSDIDEYYADVKYERIAILNALGAYYSYLGKTETKHKEKEDYFIMATQYYNKASRIDMHEPTTWVGKGQLLLAKGEIDNALQAFTIVLGNAPDNVPALLGQRALQVYPGCPAAVRLGIGLCRYKLGQLDKARQAFDRVLQASMTGRNEERNGENAASV
;
A
#
# COMPACT_ATOMS: atom_id res chain seq x y z
N MET A 1 24.72 42.87 -11.72
CA MET A 1 24.97 41.77 -10.74
C MET A 1 23.74 41.57 -9.81
N VAL A 2 22.52 41.59 -10.36
CA VAL A 2 21.27 41.39 -9.58
C VAL A 2 20.33 40.38 -10.27
N GLN A 3 20.44 40.16 -11.59
CA GLN A 3 19.65 39.14 -12.30
C GLN A 3 20.16 37.70 -12.16
N LEU A 4 21.40 37.47 -11.69
CA LEU A 4 21.92 36.12 -11.44
C LEU A 4 21.52 35.55 -10.07
N LEU A 5 21.20 36.40 -9.08
CA LEU A 5 20.73 35.96 -7.76
C LEU A 5 19.24 35.56 -7.77
N ALA A 6 18.43 36.14 -8.65
CA ALA A 6 17.02 35.77 -8.80
C ALA A 6 16.83 34.38 -9.43
N LEU A 7 17.72 33.97 -10.34
CA LEU A 7 17.69 32.61 -10.92
C LEU A 7 18.17 31.55 -9.92
N ALA A 8 19.14 31.87 -9.06
CA ALA A 8 19.56 30.96 -7.98
C ALA A 8 18.47 30.74 -6.92
N LEU A 9 17.63 31.74 -6.64
CA LEU A 9 16.52 31.61 -5.68
C LEU A 9 15.29 30.87 -6.25
N CYS A 10 15.02 30.98 -7.56
CA CYS A 10 13.96 30.18 -8.20
C CYS A 10 14.28 28.68 -8.28
N PHE A 11 15.56 28.31 -8.44
CA PHE A 11 15.97 26.91 -8.45
C PHE A 11 16.10 26.29 -7.05
N ASN A 12 16.29 27.09 -6.00
CA ASN A 12 16.44 26.56 -4.64
C ASN A 12 15.12 26.48 -3.84
N TRP A 13 14.10 27.27 -4.21
CA TRP A 13 12.77 27.15 -3.59
C TRP A 13 11.99 25.91 -4.09
N SER A 14 12.23 25.49 -5.33
CA SER A 14 11.60 24.29 -5.90
C SER A 14 12.07 23.02 -5.20
N LEU A 15 13.35 22.95 -4.79
CA LEU A 15 13.88 21.84 -3.98
C LEU A 15 13.33 21.85 -2.55
N TYR A 16 13.18 23.02 -1.92
CA TYR A 16 12.66 23.10 -0.54
C TYR A 16 11.16 22.74 -0.42
N VAL A 17 10.36 23.01 -1.46
CA VAL A 17 8.97 22.55 -1.54
C VAL A 17 8.87 21.05 -1.89
N LEU A 18 9.84 20.51 -2.63
CA LEU A 18 10.01 19.07 -2.87
C LEU A 18 10.39 18.28 -1.61
N ILE A 19 11.17 18.88 -0.70
CA ILE A 19 11.69 18.22 0.51
C ILE A 19 10.64 18.12 1.64
N LEU A 20 9.57 18.93 1.64
CA LEU A 20 8.56 18.93 2.72
C LEU A 20 7.22 18.24 2.37
N SER A 21 7.12 17.52 1.25
CA SER A 21 5.86 16.87 0.84
C SER A 21 6.02 15.57 0.01
N SER A 22 7.09 14.80 0.23
CA SER A 22 7.49 13.70 -0.65
C SER A 22 6.45 12.57 -0.79
N SER A 23 5.72 12.21 0.27
CA SER A 23 4.68 11.16 0.18
C SER A 23 3.41 11.61 -0.56
N LEU A 24 3.01 12.88 -0.41
CA LEU A 24 1.82 13.43 -1.06
C LEU A 24 2.09 13.68 -2.55
N LEU A 25 3.29 14.14 -2.89
CA LEU A 25 3.69 14.38 -4.27
C LEU A 25 3.74 13.09 -5.08
N ILE A 26 4.33 12.00 -4.58
CA ILE A 26 4.33 10.70 -5.26
C ILE A 26 2.88 10.21 -5.47
N SER A 27 2.01 10.39 -4.47
CA SER A 27 0.59 10.04 -4.57
C SER A 27 -0.17 10.88 -5.62
N LEU A 28 0.10 12.18 -5.67
CA LEU A 28 -0.50 13.12 -6.64
C LEU A 28 -0.01 12.85 -8.06
N VAL A 29 1.31 12.69 -8.25
CA VAL A 29 1.92 12.34 -9.53
C VAL A 29 1.38 11.00 -10.01
N LYS A 30 1.34 9.97 -9.16
CA LYS A 30 0.68 8.69 -9.47
C LYS A 30 -0.75 8.90 -9.93
N ARG A 31 -1.56 9.64 -9.18
CA ARG A 31 -2.98 9.87 -9.50
C ARG A 31 -3.16 10.59 -10.84
N GLU A 32 -2.30 11.55 -11.14
CA GLU A 32 -2.37 12.34 -12.36
C GLU A 32 -1.95 11.53 -13.59
N TYR A 33 -0.85 10.77 -13.51
CA TYR A 33 -0.41 9.91 -14.61
C TYR A 33 -1.40 8.77 -14.89
N PHE A 34 -2.03 8.20 -13.85
CA PHE A 34 -3.10 7.21 -14.01
C PHE A 34 -4.35 7.80 -14.69
N LYS A 35 -4.72 9.06 -14.40
CA LYS A 35 -5.85 9.73 -15.08
C LYS A 35 -5.56 9.98 -16.56
N GLN A 36 -4.31 10.28 -16.90
CA GLN A 36 -3.91 10.57 -18.28
C GLN A 36 -3.61 9.30 -19.11
N GLY A 37 -3.74 8.10 -18.54
CA GLY A 37 -3.38 6.84 -19.20
C GLY A 37 -1.87 6.68 -19.45
N LYS A 38 -1.03 7.55 -18.90
CA LYS A 38 0.43 7.58 -19.09
C LYS A 38 1.15 6.67 -18.11
N VAL A 39 0.62 5.47 -17.93
CA VAL A 39 1.07 4.54 -16.88
C VAL A 39 2.51 4.06 -17.12
N GLU A 40 2.90 3.85 -18.39
CA GLU A 40 4.27 3.46 -18.73
C GLU A 40 5.30 4.56 -18.47
N GLN A 41 4.95 5.84 -18.68
CA GLN A 41 5.85 6.95 -18.37
C GLN A 41 6.06 7.08 -16.85
N PHE A 42 5.00 6.87 -16.07
CA PHE A 42 5.10 6.85 -14.61
C PHE A 42 6.00 5.71 -14.13
N ARG A 43 5.85 4.52 -14.73
CA ARG A 43 6.72 3.37 -14.47
C ARG A 43 8.18 3.70 -14.78
N GLN A 44 8.47 4.26 -15.96
CA GLN A 44 9.84 4.57 -16.37
C GLN A 44 10.51 5.54 -15.40
N ILE A 45 9.80 6.59 -14.96
CA ILE A 45 10.31 7.54 -13.95
C ILE A 45 10.64 6.83 -12.64
N LEU A 46 9.79 5.91 -12.19
CA LEU A 46 10.05 5.14 -10.97
C LEU A 46 11.24 4.17 -11.15
N GLU A 47 11.38 3.54 -12.31
CA GLU A 47 12.50 2.64 -12.60
C GLU A 47 13.83 3.39 -12.62
N GLU A 48 13.89 4.54 -13.31
CA GLU A 48 15.03 5.46 -13.30
C GLU A 48 15.34 5.92 -11.87
N GLY A 49 14.29 6.30 -11.11
CA GLY A 49 14.31 6.67 -9.70
C GLY A 49 14.79 5.57 -8.74
N SER A 50 14.89 4.33 -9.21
CA SER A 50 15.34 3.15 -8.45
C SER A 50 16.65 2.56 -8.96
N SER A 51 17.37 3.30 -9.82
CA SER A 51 18.65 2.88 -10.38
C SER A 51 19.76 2.87 -9.32
N SER A 52 20.80 2.06 -9.56
CA SER A 52 21.98 1.97 -8.68
C SER A 52 22.68 3.31 -8.49
N ASP A 53 22.65 4.16 -9.51
CA ASP A 53 23.32 5.45 -9.52
C ASP A 53 22.66 6.42 -8.53
N ILE A 54 21.34 6.34 -8.40
CA ILE A 54 20.56 7.10 -7.41
C ILE A 54 20.76 6.53 -6.01
N ASP A 55 20.88 5.21 -5.88
CA ASP A 55 21.15 4.55 -4.61
C ASP A 55 22.48 4.99 -3.98
N GLU A 56 23.51 5.20 -4.82
CA GLU A 56 24.83 5.71 -4.39
C GLU A 56 24.78 7.21 -4.06
N TYR A 57 24.15 8.02 -4.91
CA TYR A 57 24.12 9.48 -4.75
C TYR A 57 23.21 9.96 -3.60
N TYR A 58 22.12 9.22 -3.30
CA TYR A 58 21.15 9.54 -2.25
C TYR A 58 21.11 8.48 -1.15
N ALA A 59 22.28 7.93 -0.79
CA ALA A 59 22.40 6.87 0.22
C ALA A 59 21.74 7.24 1.56
N ASP A 60 21.80 8.53 1.94
CA ASP A 60 21.28 9.06 3.20
C ASP A 60 19.74 9.20 3.21
N VAL A 61 19.12 9.19 2.03
CA VAL A 61 17.69 9.49 1.82
C VAL A 61 16.91 8.18 1.63
N LYS A 62 16.85 7.38 2.70
CA LYS A 62 16.29 6.02 2.64
C LYS A 62 14.77 5.97 2.38
N TYR A 63 14.00 6.90 2.92
CA TYR A 63 12.52 6.83 2.89
C TYR A 63 11.96 7.01 1.48
N GLU A 64 12.47 7.97 0.73
CA GLU A 64 12.08 8.25 -0.65
C GLU A 64 12.40 7.06 -1.57
N ARG A 65 13.59 6.45 -1.40
CA ARG A 65 13.99 5.25 -2.12
C ARG A 65 13.05 4.08 -1.84
N ILE A 66 12.73 3.86 -0.56
CA ILE A 66 11.76 2.83 -0.15
C ILE A 66 10.38 3.13 -0.74
N ALA A 67 9.94 4.39 -0.77
CA ALA A 67 8.66 4.79 -1.34
C ALA A 67 8.57 4.49 -2.84
N ILE A 68 9.63 4.76 -3.61
CA ILE A 68 9.72 4.43 -5.05
C ILE A 68 9.64 2.92 -5.27
N LEU A 69 10.43 2.14 -4.52
CA LEU A 69 10.43 0.68 -4.61
C LEU A 69 9.07 0.08 -4.22
N ASN A 70 8.45 0.57 -3.15
CA ASN A 70 7.11 0.15 -2.75
C ASN A 70 6.05 0.54 -3.78
N ALA A 71 6.20 1.69 -4.46
CA ALA A 71 5.30 2.09 -5.55
C ALA A 71 5.41 1.16 -6.77
N LEU A 72 6.63 0.76 -7.15
CA LEU A 72 6.87 -0.25 -8.19
C LEU A 72 6.31 -1.61 -7.79
N GLY A 73 6.58 -2.06 -6.55
CA GLY A 73 6.01 -3.29 -6.02
C GLY A 73 4.48 -3.32 -6.10
N ALA A 74 3.83 -2.23 -5.69
CA ALA A 74 2.37 -2.11 -5.77
C ALA A 74 1.85 -2.03 -7.20
N TYR A 75 2.59 -1.41 -8.12
CA TYR A 75 2.26 -1.34 -9.55
C TYR A 75 2.24 -2.74 -10.19
N TYR A 76 3.33 -3.50 -10.02
CA TYR A 76 3.40 -4.86 -10.55
C TYR A 76 2.43 -5.83 -9.87
N SER A 77 2.15 -5.64 -8.58
CA SER A 77 1.10 -6.39 -7.88
C SER A 77 -0.28 -6.16 -8.50
N TYR A 78 -0.56 -4.91 -8.92
CA TYR A 78 -1.80 -4.56 -9.61
C TYR A 78 -1.86 -5.19 -11.01
N LEU A 79 -0.79 -5.09 -11.80
CA LEU A 79 -0.73 -5.72 -13.12
C LEU A 79 -0.97 -7.23 -13.05
N GLY A 80 -0.29 -7.94 -12.14
CA GLY A 80 -0.49 -9.38 -11.94
C GLY A 80 -1.91 -9.75 -11.50
N LYS A 81 -2.60 -8.85 -10.79
CA LYS A 81 -4.02 -9.06 -10.41
C LYS A 81 -4.98 -8.85 -11.58
N THR A 82 -4.70 -7.91 -12.48
CA THR A 82 -5.54 -7.63 -13.65
C THR A 82 -5.25 -8.52 -14.85
N GLU A 83 -4.09 -9.16 -14.88
CA GLU A 83 -3.67 -10.04 -15.96
C GLU A 83 -4.44 -11.37 -15.94
N THR A 84 -4.81 -11.82 -17.13
CA THR A 84 -5.58 -13.05 -17.37
C THR A 84 -4.67 -14.23 -17.73
N LYS A 85 -3.55 -13.97 -18.41
CA LYS A 85 -2.60 -14.99 -18.82
C LYS A 85 -1.74 -15.40 -17.64
N HIS A 86 -1.80 -16.68 -17.30
CA HIS A 86 -1.10 -17.24 -16.14
C HIS A 86 0.41 -16.92 -16.12
N LYS A 87 1.09 -17.02 -17.27
CA LYS A 87 2.54 -16.77 -17.35
C LYS A 87 2.89 -15.31 -17.04
N GLU A 88 2.24 -14.37 -17.73
CA GLU A 88 2.48 -12.93 -17.56
C GLU A 88 2.09 -12.47 -16.14
N LYS A 89 1.01 -13.03 -15.58
CA LYS A 89 0.62 -12.83 -14.19
C LYS A 89 1.74 -13.22 -13.21
N GLU A 90 2.34 -14.39 -13.39
CA GLU A 90 3.41 -14.85 -12.50
C GLU A 90 4.67 -13.98 -12.64
N ASP A 91 5.02 -13.59 -13.86
CA ASP A 91 6.13 -12.68 -14.12
C ASP A 91 5.94 -11.34 -13.38
N TYR A 92 4.73 -10.78 -13.38
CA TYR A 92 4.41 -9.57 -12.61
C TYR A 92 4.52 -9.76 -11.10
N PHE A 93 4.08 -10.89 -10.56
CA PHE A 93 4.24 -11.17 -9.12
C PHE A 93 5.70 -11.38 -8.71
N ILE A 94 6.53 -11.97 -9.59
CA ILE A 94 7.97 -12.06 -9.38
C ILE A 94 8.58 -10.65 -9.31
N MET A 95 8.26 -9.78 -10.27
CA MET A 95 8.74 -8.39 -10.29
C MET A 95 8.32 -7.63 -9.02
N ALA A 96 7.05 -7.72 -8.63
CA ALA A 96 6.53 -7.10 -7.41
C ALA A 96 7.31 -7.57 -6.16
N THR A 97 7.56 -8.87 -6.05
CA THR A 97 8.33 -9.47 -4.96
C THR A 97 9.76 -8.92 -4.89
N GLN A 98 10.42 -8.78 -6.05
CA GLN A 98 11.78 -8.24 -6.12
C GLN A 98 11.86 -6.81 -5.59
N TYR A 99 10.93 -5.93 -5.98
CA TYR A 99 10.92 -4.55 -5.50
C TYR A 99 10.67 -4.45 -3.99
N TYR A 100 9.71 -5.21 -3.45
CA TYR A 100 9.49 -5.23 -2.01
C TYR A 100 10.68 -5.81 -1.23
N ASN A 101 11.40 -6.78 -1.81
CA ASN A 101 12.60 -7.33 -1.20
C ASN A 101 13.74 -6.30 -1.19
N LYS A 102 13.92 -5.56 -2.29
CA LYS A 102 14.86 -4.42 -2.33
C LYS A 102 14.52 -3.38 -1.27
N ALA A 103 13.25 -2.99 -1.15
CA ALA A 103 12.79 -2.03 -0.13
C ALA A 103 13.11 -2.50 1.30
N SER A 104 12.82 -3.77 1.62
CA SER A 104 13.10 -4.32 2.95
C SER A 104 14.59 -4.51 3.27
N ARG A 105 15.47 -4.52 2.26
CA ARG A 105 16.93 -4.52 2.48
C ARG A 105 17.45 -3.14 2.88
N ILE A 106 16.79 -2.06 2.44
CA ILE A 106 17.13 -0.70 2.84
C ILE A 106 16.71 -0.47 4.30
N ASP A 107 15.46 -0.80 4.62
CA ASP A 107 14.97 -0.75 6.00
C ASP A 107 13.94 -1.86 6.25
N MET A 108 14.27 -2.78 7.16
CA MET A 108 13.40 -3.89 7.50
C MET A 108 12.27 -3.50 8.45
N HIS A 109 12.38 -2.37 9.14
CA HIS A 109 11.39 -1.88 10.10
C HIS A 109 10.35 -0.97 9.46
N GLU A 110 10.53 -0.60 8.18
CA GLU A 110 9.60 0.25 7.45
C GLU A 110 8.23 -0.43 7.27
N PRO A 111 7.16 0.05 7.95
CA PRO A 111 5.85 -0.60 7.96
C PRO A 111 5.21 -0.67 6.58
N THR A 112 5.40 0.37 5.75
CA THR A 112 4.77 0.49 4.43
C THR A 112 5.16 -0.67 3.52
N THR A 113 6.40 -1.14 3.62
CA THR A 113 6.94 -2.27 2.84
C THR A 113 6.23 -3.57 3.20
N TRP A 114 6.04 -3.86 4.49
CA TRP A 114 5.37 -5.07 4.96
C TRP A 114 3.87 -5.06 4.66
N VAL A 115 3.22 -3.90 4.71
CA VAL A 115 1.84 -3.73 4.22
C VAL A 115 1.74 -4.08 2.73
N GLY A 116 2.68 -3.58 1.92
CA GLY A 116 2.75 -3.89 0.49
C GLY A 116 2.97 -5.38 0.20
N LYS A 117 3.89 -6.03 0.94
CA LYS A 117 4.10 -7.49 0.89
C LYS A 117 2.83 -8.26 1.23
N GLY A 118 2.13 -7.87 2.31
CA GLY A 118 0.85 -8.48 2.68
C GLY A 118 -0.19 -8.38 1.56
N GLN A 119 -0.31 -7.21 0.91
CA GLN A 119 -1.23 -7.03 -0.22
C GLN A 119 -0.86 -7.88 -1.45
N LEU A 120 0.43 -8.03 -1.75
CA LEU A 120 0.91 -8.91 -2.82
C LEU A 120 0.56 -10.37 -2.52
N LEU A 121 0.81 -10.83 -1.29
CA LEU A 121 0.48 -12.20 -0.85
C LEU A 121 -1.02 -12.48 -0.99
N LEU A 122 -1.88 -11.51 -0.65
CA LEU A 122 -3.32 -11.59 -0.94
C LEU A 122 -3.62 -11.71 -2.43
N ALA A 123 -2.93 -10.97 -3.29
CA ALA A 123 -3.11 -11.06 -4.75
C ALA A 123 -2.68 -12.43 -5.30
N LYS A 124 -1.70 -13.08 -4.67
CA LYS A 124 -1.27 -14.45 -4.96
C LYS A 124 -2.21 -15.52 -4.38
N GLY A 125 -3.09 -15.16 -3.44
CA GLY A 125 -3.96 -16.09 -2.72
C GLY A 125 -3.32 -16.72 -1.48
N GLU A 126 -2.14 -16.26 -1.06
CA GLU A 126 -1.41 -16.73 0.11
C GLU A 126 -1.88 -16.02 1.38
N ILE A 127 -3.06 -16.41 1.86
CA ILE A 127 -3.77 -15.74 2.96
C ILE A 127 -2.97 -15.77 4.27
N ASP A 128 -2.43 -16.92 4.66
CA ASP A 128 -1.71 -17.07 5.94
C ASP A 128 -0.42 -16.24 5.98
N ASN A 129 0.31 -16.21 4.85
CA ASN A 129 1.51 -15.39 4.71
C ASN A 129 1.17 -13.90 4.76
N ALA A 130 0.05 -13.49 4.15
CA ALA A 130 -0.41 -12.11 4.22
C ALA A 130 -0.77 -11.70 5.65
N LEU A 131 -1.40 -12.59 6.42
CA LEU A 131 -1.75 -12.36 7.81
C LEU A 131 -0.51 -12.17 8.69
N GLN A 132 0.53 -12.98 8.47
CA GLN A 132 1.81 -12.83 9.17
C GLN A 132 2.46 -11.48 8.84
N ALA A 133 2.47 -11.07 7.57
CA ALA A 133 3.02 -9.78 7.17
C ALA A 133 2.33 -8.59 7.85
N PHE A 134 0.99 -8.61 7.96
CA PHE A 134 0.26 -7.57 8.70
C PHE A 134 0.52 -7.64 10.21
N THR A 135 0.70 -8.84 10.77
CA THR A 135 1.00 -9.01 12.20
C THR A 135 2.37 -8.44 12.57
N ILE A 136 3.38 -8.57 11.69
CA ILE A 136 4.70 -7.94 11.87
C ILE A 136 4.55 -6.41 11.96
N VAL A 137 3.74 -5.81 11.10
CA VAL A 137 3.48 -4.36 11.13
C VAL A 137 2.82 -3.96 12.45
N LEU A 138 1.77 -4.67 12.85
CA LEU A 138 0.99 -4.33 14.04
C LEU A 138 1.75 -4.57 15.35
N GLY A 139 2.75 -5.46 15.35
CA GLY A 139 3.66 -5.62 16.49
C GLY A 139 4.53 -4.39 16.75
N ASN A 140 4.87 -3.62 15.71
CA ASN A 140 5.70 -2.42 15.81
C ASN A 140 4.89 -1.12 15.81
N ALA A 141 3.80 -1.08 15.03
CA ALA A 141 2.91 0.06 14.86
C ALA A 141 1.44 -0.39 15.01
N PRO A 142 0.93 -0.53 16.24
CA PRO A 142 -0.41 -1.07 16.50
C PRO A 142 -1.56 -0.25 15.91
N ASP A 143 -1.32 1.03 15.64
CA ASP A 143 -2.26 2.00 15.06
C ASP A 143 -2.16 2.12 13.54
N ASN A 144 -1.33 1.29 12.88
CA ASN A 144 -1.18 1.28 11.43
C ASN A 144 -2.50 0.87 10.75
N VAL A 145 -3.25 1.87 10.28
CA VAL A 145 -4.58 1.69 9.71
C VAL A 145 -4.60 0.70 8.54
N PRO A 146 -3.68 0.75 7.55
CA PRO A 146 -3.65 -0.24 6.46
C PRO A 146 -3.49 -1.69 6.94
N ALA A 147 -2.58 -1.95 7.90
CA ALA A 147 -2.36 -3.29 8.42
C ALA A 147 -3.54 -3.79 9.27
N LEU A 148 -4.15 -2.92 10.09
CA LEU A 148 -5.37 -3.24 10.84
C LEU A 148 -6.50 -3.65 9.89
N LEU A 149 -6.71 -2.87 8.83
CA LEU A 149 -7.75 -3.18 7.84
C LEU A 149 -7.47 -4.50 7.12
N GLY A 150 -6.22 -4.74 6.72
CA GLY A 150 -5.78 -5.98 6.09
C GLY A 150 -6.02 -7.20 6.99
N GLN A 151 -5.52 -7.16 8.23
CA GLN A 151 -5.68 -8.25 9.20
C GLN A 151 -7.16 -8.53 9.50
N ARG A 152 -7.95 -7.48 9.75
CA ARG A 152 -9.38 -7.63 10.07
C ARG A 152 -10.18 -8.18 8.90
N ALA A 153 -9.88 -7.77 7.67
CA ALA A 153 -10.54 -8.33 6.49
C ALA A 153 -10.31 -9.85 6.38
N LEU A 154 -9.10 -10.33 6.71
CA LEU A 154 -8.77 -11.75 6.67
C LEU A 154 -9.42 -12.56 7.81
N GLN A 155 -9.45 -12.01 9.03
CA GLN A 155 -10.04 -12.68 10.19
C GLN A 155 -11.57 -12.81 10.09
N VAL A 156 -12.23 -11.80 9.53
CA VAL A 156 -13.70 -11.76 9.48
C VAL A 156 -14.25 -12.55 8.27
N TYR A 157 -13.47 -12.71 7.20
CA TYR A 157 -13.92 -13.43 6.00
C TYR A 157 -12.87 -14.38 5.43
N PRO A 158 -12.68 -15.56 6.03
CA PRO A 158 -11.82 -16.61 5.47
C PRO A 158 -12.30 -17.12 4.10
N GLY A 159 -13.56 -16.85 3.70
CA GLY A 159 -14.22 -17.47 2.53
C GLY A 159 -15.08 -16.59 1.60
N CYS A 160 -15.11 -15.26 1.72
CA CYS A 160 -15.92 -14.31 0.89
C CYS A 160 -17.48 -14.44 1.06
N PRO A 161 -18.37 -13.45 0.74
CA PRO A 161 -18.17 -12.08 0.26
C PRO A 161 -18.78 -10.97 1.16
N ALA A 162 -17.91 -10.07 1.65
CA ALA A 162 -18.23 -8.72 2.14
C ALA A 162 -17.62 -7.61 1.28
N ALA A 163 -17.32 -7.95 0.02
CA ALA A 163 -16.61 -7.09 -0.93
C ALA A 163 -17.28 -5.72 -1.13
N VAL A 164 -18.59 -5.62 -0.93
CA VAL A 164 -19.34 -4.38 -1.16
C VAL A 164 -19.09 -3.35 -0.07
N ARG A 165 -19.06 -3.71 1.22
CA ARG A 165 -18.89 -2.72 2.32
C ARG A 165 -17.42 -2.38 2.58
N LEU A 166 -16.52 -3.37 2.48
CA LEU A 166 -15.08 -3.15 2.48
C LEU A 166 -14.64 -2.35 1.26
N GLY A 167 -15.21 -2.65 0.08
CA GLY A 167 -15.01 -1.86 -1.15
C GLY A 167 -15.48 -0.42 -1.00
N ILE A 168 -16.64 -0.18 -0.38
CA ILE A 168 -17.14 1.19 -0.09
C ILE A 168 -16.19 1.94 0.85
N GLY A 169 -15.72 1.31 1.93
CA GLY A 169 -14.75 1.93 2.84
C GLY A 169 -13.45 2.28 2.13
N LEU A 170 -12.93 1.37 1.32
CA LEU A 170 -11.68 1.55 0.57
C LEU A 170 -11.81 2.62 -0.53
N CYS A 171 -12.92 2.65 -1.27
CA CYS A 171 -13.22 3.70 -2.25
C CYS A 171 -13.30 5.08 -1.58
N ARG A 172 -13.98 5.18 -0.43
CA ARG A 172 -14.10 6.46 0.29
C ARG A 172 -12.78 6.92 0.89
N TYR A 173 -11.94 5.99 1.34
CA TYR A 173 -10.58 6.29 1.78
C TYR A 173 -9.72 6.85 0.64
N LYS A 174 -9.72 6.19 -0.54
CA LYS A 174 -8.98 6.69 -1.72
C LYS A 174 -9.51 8.03 -2.26
N LEU A 175 -10.75 8.39 -1.93
CA LEU A 175 -11.35 9.69 -2.24
C LEU A 175 -11.06 10.76 -1.16
N GLY A 176 -10.31 10.44 -0.10
CA GLY A 176 -9.98 11.38 0.99
C GLY A 176 -11.11 11.59 2.01
N GLN A 177 -12.20 10.82 1.91
CA GLN A 177 -13.37 10.94 2.79
C GLN A 177 -13.18 10.06 4.03
N LEU A 178 -12.24 10.47 4.90
CA LEU A 178 -11.75 9.67 6.02
C LEU A 178 -12.85 9.29 7.02
N ASP A 179 -13.74 10.21 7.40
CA ASP A 179 -14.83 9.93 8.35
C ASP A 179 -15.82 8.90 7.82
N LYS A 180 -16.12 8.98 6.52
CA LYS A 180 -17.06 8.06 5.87
C LYS A 180 -16.44 6.70 5.59
N ALA A 181 -15.13 6.65 5.36
CA ALA A 181 -14.37 5.41 5.30
C ALA A 181 -14.39 4.73 6.68
N ARG A 182 -14.07 5.48 7.74
CA ARG A 182 -14.14 5.02 9.13
C ARG A 182 -15.52 4.44 9.47
N GLN A 183 -16.61 5.15 9.18
CA GLN A 183 -17.97 4.63 9.40
C GLN A 183 -18.27 3.34 8.62
N ALA A 184 -17.79 3.23 7.39
CA ALA A 184 -17.97 2.02 6.60
C ALA A 184 -17.22 0.83 7.24
N PHE A 185 -16.04 1.08 7.81
CA PHE A 185 -15.27 0.10 8.56
C PHE A 185 -15.91 -0.22 9.93
N ASP A 186 -16.43 0.76 10.65
CA ASP A 186 -17.13 0.57 11.94
C ASP A 186 -18.37 -0.32 11.78
N ARG A 187 -19.07 -0.24 10.64
CA ARG A 187 -20.19 -1.14 10.35
C ARG A 187 -19.76 -2.57 10.04
N VAL A 188 -18.56 -2.77 9.48
CA VAL A 188 -17.96 -4.11 9.36
C VAL A 188 -17.62 -4.64 10.75
N LEU A 189 -17.12 -3.78 11.64
CA LEU A 189 -16.82 -4.13 13.03
C LEU A 189 -18.08 -4.47 13.83
N GLN A 190 -19.16 -3.70 13.71
CA GLN A 190 -20.44 -3.97 14.40
C GLN A 190 -21.05 -5.30 13.98
N ALA A 191 -21.07 -5.60 12.68
CA ALA A 191 -21.56 -6.88 12.16
C ALA A 191 -20.75 -8.08 12.69
N SER A 192 -19.46 -7.88 12.99
CA SER A 192 -18.59 -8.92 13.57
C SER A 192 -18.84 -9.20 15.07
N MET A 193 -19.47 -8.26 15.79
CA MET A 193 -19.80 -8.44 17.21
C MET A 193 -21.17 -9.12 17.38
N THR A 194 -22.10 -8.92 16.45
CA THR A 194 -23.40 -9.61 16.45
C THR A 194 -23.26 -11.10 16.12
N GLY A 195 -22.46 -11.49 15.11
CA GLY A 195 -22.27 -12.91 14.75
C GLY A 195 -21.63 -13.75 15.86
N ARG A 196 -20.68 -13.19 16.63
CA ARG A 196 -20.06 -13.86 17.78
C ARG A 196 -21.02 -14.13 18.96
N ASN A 197 -22.07 -13.33 19.09
CA ASN A 197 -23.08 -13.52 20.13
C ASN A 197 -24.12 -14.59 19.72
N GLU A 198 -24.35 -14.77 18.42
CA GLU A 198 -25.24 -15.81 17.89
C GLU A 198 -24.59 -17.20 17.96
N GLU A 199 -23.29 -17.32 17.66
CA GLU A 199 -22.53 -18.58 17.81
C GLU A 199 -22.48 -19.05 19.27
N ARG A 200 -22.24 -18.13 20.23
CA ARG A 200 -22.27 -18.43 21.68
C ARG A 200 -23.65 -18.85 22.20
N ASN A 201 -24.72 -18.30 21.65
CA ASN A 201 -26.09 -18.68 22.04
C ASN A 201 -26.53 -20.00 21.40
N GLY A 202 -25.99 -20.36 20.24
CA GLY A 202 -26.20 -21.66 19.61
C GLY A 202 -25.54 -22.83 20.35
N GLU A 203 -24.32 -22.63 20.88
CA GLU A 203 -23.61 -23.64 21.69
C GLU A 203 -24.27 -23.90 23.05
N ASN A 204 -24.86 -22.87 23.67
CA ASN A 204 -25.63 -23.01 24.92
C ASN A 204 -27.03 -23.62 24.72
N ALA A 205 -27.58 -23.61 23.50
CA ALA A 205 -28.86 -24.25 23.19
C ALA A 205 -28.69 -25.72 22.75
N ALA A 206 -27.51 -26.12 22.29
CA ALA A 206 -27.19 -27.51 21.93
C ALA A 206 -26.72 -28.37 23.12
N SER A 207 -26.71 -27.81 24.34
CA SER A 207 -26.24 -28.45 25.58
C SER A 207 -27.33 -28.60 26.65
N VAL A 208 -28.61 -28.52 26.28
CA VAL A 208 -29.77 -28.85 27.14
C VAL A 208 -30.59 -29.97 26.52
#